data_AF-A0A523ESG8-F1
#
_entry.id   AF-A0A523ESG8-F1
#
_cell.length_a   1.000
_cell.length_b   1.000
_cell.length_c   1.000
_cell.angle_alpha   90.00
_cell.angle_beta   90.00
_cell.angle_gamma   90.00
#
_symmetry.space_group_name_H-M   'P 1'
#
loop_
_entity.id
_entity.type
_entity.pdbx_description
1 polymer ?
#
loop_
_entity_poly.entity_id
_entity_poly.type
_entity_poly.pdbx_seq_one_letter_code
_entity_poly.pdbx_strand_id
1 'polypeptide(L)'
;MSLLTRLDLDQLSPAGLWSQLDDTTREEAVRSVYSDGPGGGKLEADLAIANALRFRPDAVKQLPLERRVRYLLKTVHIDDSLASTILLALHLGERAEILQTFLDELGIPQTGGLIDEGHDLQPPDAEALTRAAASICARFDASQADLYLAALVALDPVTWGGLRDVIAARQRGQ
;
A
#
# COMPACT_ATOMS: atom_id res chain seq x y z
N MET A 1 16.45 -0.87 -10.99
CA MET A 1 16.23 -2.18 -10.34
C MET A 1 14.79 -2.25 -9.90
N SER A 2 14.10 -3.34 -10.21
CA SER A 2 12.69 -3.53 -9.86
C SER A 2 12.51 -3.62 -8.33
N LEU A 3 11.40 -3.10 -7.80
CA LEU A 3 11.03 -3.22 -6.39
C LEU A 3 11.08 -4.68 -5.94
N LEU A 4 10.49 -5.58 -6.73
CA LEU A 4 10.35 -6.99 -6.38
C LEU A 4 11.68 -7.68 -6.11
N THR A 5 12.73 -7.35 -6.87
CA THR A 5 14.06 -7.98 -6.71
C THR A 5 14.73 -7.74 -5.35
N ARG A 6 14.22 -6.79 -4.55
CA ARG A 6 14.77 -6.41 -3.25
C ARG A 6 13.94 -6.91 -2.07
N LEU A 7 12.79 -7.55 -2.33
CA LEU A 7 11.87 -8.00 -1.29
C LEU A 7 12.23 -9.41 -0.84
N ASP A 8 12.45 -9.57 0.46
CA ASP A 8 12.33 -10.88 1.12
C ASP A 8 10.84 -11.12 1.34
N LEU A 9 10.25 -12.02 0.55
CA LEU A 9 8.83 -12.28 0.63
C LEU A 9 8.47 -12.90 1.97
N ASP A 10 9.26 -13.85 2.49
CA ASP A 10 9.00 -14.61 3.72
C ASP A 10 8.91 -13.72 4.97
N GLN A 11 9.59 -12.57 4.95
CA GLN A 11 9.59 -11.59 6.03
C GLN A 11 8.97 -10.25 5.63
N LEU A 12 8.13 -10.24 4.58
CA LEU A 12 7.53 -9.01 4.09
C LEU A 12 6.56 -8.41 5.12
N SER A 13 6.92 -7.24 5.64
CA SER A 13 6.09 -6.42 6.51
C SER A 13 5.79 -5.05 5.86
N PRO A 14 4.75 -4.32 6.30
CA PRO A 14 4.46 -2.97 5.81
C PRO A 14 5.65 -2.01 5.90
N ALA A 15 6.34 -1.95 7.05
CA ALA A 15 7.53 -1.11 7.23
C ALA A 15 8.72 -1.60 6.37
N GLY A 16 8.87 -2.92 6.23
CA GLY A 16 9.84 -3.54 5.33
C GLY A 16 9.63 -3.11 3.87
N LEU A 17 8.38 -3.20 3.38
CA LEU A 17 8.01 -2.74 2.05
C LEU A 17 8.24 -1.24 1.86
N TRP A 18 7.80 -0.41 2.82
CA TRP A 18 8.04 1.03 2.85
C TRP A 18 9.53 1.38 2.73
N SER A 19 10.40 0.62 3.40
CA SER A 19 11.86 0.83 3.37
C SER A 19 12.49 0.64 1.98
N GLN A 20 11.82 -0.09 1.08
CA GLN A 20 12.31 -0.38 -0.28
C GLN A 20 11.76 0.56 -1.36
N LEU A 21 10.74 1.37 -1.04
CA LEU A 21 10.18 2.35 -1.98
C LEU A 21 11.18 3.44 -2.37
N ASP A 22 11.10 3.88 -3.62
CA ASP A 22 11.81 5.09 -4.07
C ASP A 22 11.16 6.36 -3.50
N ASP A 23 11.91 7.47 -3.54
CA ASP A 23 11.48 8.74 -2.95
C ASP A 23 10.21 9.30 -3.59
N THR A 24 10.02 9.11 -4.90
CA THR A 24 8.82 9.58 -5.63
C THR A 24 7.58 8.86 -5.11
N THR A 25 7.64 7.53 -5.04
CA THR A 25 6.53 6.70 -4.55
C THR A 25 6.24 6.96 -3.07
N ARG A 26 7.27 7.18 -2.25
CA ARG A 26 7.10 7.55 -0.84
C ARG A 26 6.39 8.89 -0.69
N GLU A 27 6.77 9.88 -1.48
CA GLU A 27 6.14 11.19 -1.45
C GLU A 27 4.67 11.10 -1.88
N GLU A 28 4.38 10.38 -2.97
CA GLU A 28 3.02 10.09 -3.43
C GLU A 28 2.18 9.47 -2.30
N ALA A 29 2.66 8.38 -1.70
CA ALA A 29 1.94 7.66 -0.65
C ALA A 29 1.65 8.53 0.58
N VAL A 30 2.63 9.30 1.04
CA VAL A 30 2.47 10.22 2.18
C VAL A 30 1.51 11.35 1.86
N ARG A 31 1.50 11.86 0.62
CA ARG A 31 0.50 12.84 0.17
C ARG A 31 -0.91 12.23 0.17
N SER A 32 -1.05 10.98 -0.27
CA SER A 32 -2.34 10.28 -0.29
C SER A 32 -2.99 10.17 1.08
N VAL A 33 -2.22 10.06 2.17
CA VAL A 33 -2.76 10.11 3.56
C VAL A 33 -3.57 11.37 3.83
N TYR A 34 -3.19 12.49 3.22
CA TYR A 34 -3.85 13.78 3.41
C TYR A 34 -4.96 14.07 2.39
N SER A 35 -5.21 13.17 1.45
CA SER A 35 -6.35 13.22 0.54
C SER A 35 -7.67 12.95 1.28
N ASP A 36 -8.80 13.29 0.67
CA ASP A 36 -10.14 13.02 1.23
C ASP A 36 -10.67 11.61 0.87
N GLY A 37 -9.77 10.71 0.44
CA GLY A 37 -10.10 9.35 0.06
C GLY A 37 -10.35 8.38 1.24
N PRO A 38 -10.87 7.18 0.95
CA PRO A 38 -11.28 6.20 1.96
C PRO A 38 -10.13 5.62 2.79
N GLY A 39 -8.87 5.77 2.35
CA GLY A 39 -7.70 5.25 3.07
C GLY A 39 -7.35 5.98 4.36
N GLY A 40 -7.87 7.20 4.58
CA GLY A 40 -7.73 7.92 5.85
C GLY A 40 -6.27 8.12 6.31
N GLY A 41 -6.07 8.14 7.63
CA GLY A 41 -4.73 8.15 8.24
C GLY A 41 -4.19 9.52 8.70
N LYS A 42 -4.85 10.63 8.36
CA LYS A 42 -4.40 12.00 8.73
C LYS A 42 -4.08 12.14 10.22
N LEU A 43 -4.94 11.59 11.09
CA LEU A 43 -4.77 11.67 12.55
C LEU A 43 -3.52 10.91 13.01
N GLU A 44 -3.34 9.68 12.55
CA GLU A 44 -2.17 8.86 12.91
C GLU A 44 -0.87 9.51 12.43
N ALA A 45 -0.85 9.98 11.19
CA ALA A 45 0.28 10.69 10.62
C ALA A 45 0.61 11.99 11.40
N ASP A 46 -0.41 12.79 11.75
CA ASP A 46 -0.22 14.00 12.54
C ASP A 46 0.30 13.69 13.96
N LEU A 47 -0.17 12.60 14.59
CA LEU A 47 0.34 12.14 15.88
C LEU A 47 1.80 11.66 15.78
N ALA A 48 2.15 10.94 14.72
CA ALA A 48 3.52 10.49 14.49
C ALA A 48 4.49 11.67 14.32
N ILE A 49 4.09 12.70 13.56
CA ILE A 49 4.85 13.95 13.46
C ILE A 49 4.95 14.64 14.83
N ALA A 50 3.84 14.75 15.57
CA ALA A 50 3.81 15.39 16.88
C ALA A 50 4.80 14.72 17.85
N ASN A 51 4.80 13.39 17.88
CA ASN A 51 5.71 12.59 18.70
C ASN A 51 7.17 12.80 18.30
N ALA A 52 7.48 12.72 17.00
CA ALA A 52 8.84 12.88 16.50
C ALA A 52 9.42 14.27 16.77
N LEU A 53 8.60 15.32 16.69
CA LEU A 53 9.00 16.71 16.92
C LEU A 53 8.81 17.19 18.37
N ARG A 54 8.19 16.37 19.23
CA ARG A 54 7.73 16.75 20.58
C ARG A 54 6.78 17.97 20.57
N PHE A 55 5.96 18.07 19.54
CA PHE A 55 4.95 19.11 19.36
C PHE A 55 3.62 18.69 19.99
N ARG A 56 2.75 19.67 20.23
CA ARG A 56 1.33 19.38 20.51
C ARG A 56 0.64 18.93 19.22
N PRO A 57 -0.26 17.93 19.25
CA PRO A 57 -0.97 17.47 18.05
C PRO A 57 -1.68 18.58 17.27
N ASP A 58 -2.29 19.54 17.97
CA ASP A 58 -2.98 20.66 17.30
C ASP A 58 -2.03 21.60 16.55
N ALA A 59 -0.78 21.71 16.97
CA ALA A 59 0.22 22.49 16.25
C ALA A 59 0.57 21.85 14.89
N VAL A 60 0.55 20.53 14.80
CA VAL A 60 0.84 19.79 13.56
C VAL A 60 -0.27 20.00 12.52
N LYS A 61 -1.54 19.98 12.94
CA LYS A 61 -2.70 20.20 12.05
C LYS A 61 -2.64 21.55 11.32
N GLN A 62 -2.02 22.56 11.95
CA GLN A 62 -1.86 23.90 11.40
C GLN A 62 -0.67 24.03 10.42
N LEU A 63 0.18 23.00 10.30
CA LEU A 63 1.29 23.03 9.36
C LEU A 63 0.79 22.94 7.90
N PRO A 64 1.42 23.64 6.96
CA PRO A 64 1.20 23.40 5.53
C PRO A 64 1.45 21.93 5.17
N LEU A 65 0.69 21.40 4.22
CA LEU A 65 0.80 20.00 3.76
C LEU A 65 2.26 19.63 3.44
N GLU A 66 2.96 20.47 2.67
CA GLU A 66 4.36 20.26 2.30
C GLU A 66 5.30 20.05 3.51
N ARG A 67 5.03 20.70 4.65
CA ARG A 67 5.82 20.50 5.86
C ARG A 67 5.49 19.17 6.51
N ARG A 68 4.22 18.77 6.54
CA ARG A 68 3.79 17.47 7.08
C ARG A 68 4.37 16.32 6.27
N VAL A 69 4.26 16.37 4.94
CA VAL A 69 4.87 15.41 4.01
C VAL A 69 6.37 15.29 4.27
N ARG A 70 7.08 16.43 4.34
CA ARG A 70 8.52 16.43 4.62
C ARG A 70 8.87 15.77 5.95
N TYR A 71 8.11 16.04 7.02
CA TYR A 71 8.39 15.44 8.33
C TYR A 71 8.18 13.93 8.33
N LEU A 72 7.12 13.44 7.68
CA LEU A 72 6.90 12.00 7.53
C LEU A 72 8.04 11.32 6.75
N LEU A 73 8.55 11.97 5.70
CA LEU A 73 9.62 11.40 4.88
C LEU A 73 11.01 11.46 5.52
N LYS A 74 11.29 12.48 6.34
CA LYS A 74 12.67 12.78 6.79
C LYS A 74 12.89 12.74 8.30
N THR A 75 11.84 12.67 9.11
CA THR A 75 11.95 12.81 10.57
C THR A 75 11.23 11.72 11.34
N VAL A 76 10.06 11.30 10.88
CA VAL A 76 9.28 10.25 11.54
C VAL A 76 9.91 8.88 11.26
N HIS A 77 10.03 8.06 12.30
CA HIS A 77 10.27 6.63 12.14
C HIS A 77 8.94 5.96 11.77
N ILE A 78 8.87 5.40 10.56
CA ILE A 78 7.67 4.74 10.06
C ILE A 78 7.69 3.27 10.51
N ASP A 79 6.85 2.93 11.49
CA ASP A 79 6.61 1.56 11.94
C ASP A 79 5.57 0.85 11.06
N ASP A 80 5.27 -0.43 11.36
CA ASP A 80 4.34 -1.22 10.54
C ASP A 80 2.91 -0.66 10.56
N SER A 81 2.47 -0.05 11.67
CA SER A 81 1.13 0.56 11.76
C SER A 81 1.02 1.73 10.79
N LEU A 82 1.94 2.69 10.90
CA LEU A 82 1.92 3.87 10.05
C LEU A 82 2.23 3.54 8.59
N ALA A 83 3.12 2.58 8.33
CA ALA A 83 3.37 2.08 6.98
C ALA A 83 2.10 1.47 6.37
N SER A 84 1.34 0.69 7.14
CA SER A 84 0.07 0.10 6.68
C SER A 84 -0.91 1.19 6.27
N THR A 85 -1.08 2.20 7.13
CA THR A 85 -1.93 3.37 6.87
C THR A 85 -1.50 4.12 5.60
N ILE A 86 -0.20 4.36 5.42
CA ILE A 86 0.33 5.05 4.24
C ILE A 86 0.10 4.23 2.95
N LEU A 87 0.37 2.92 2.99
CA LEU A 87 0.18 2.02 1.85
C LEU A 87 -1.29 1.89 1.46
N LEU A 88 -2.19 1.78 2.45
CA LEU A 88 -3.63 1.77 2.22
C LEU A 88 -4.10 3.08 1.61
N ALA A 89 -3.64 4.24 2.12
CA ALA A 89 -3.99 5.55 1.58
C ALA A 89 -3.57 5.71 0.11
N LEU A 90 -2.37 5.23 -0.25
CA LEU A 90 -1.91 5.20 -1.63
C LEU A 90 -2.84 4.40 -2.54
N HIS A 91 -3.19 3.17 -2.13
CA HIS A 91 -3.94 2.24 -2.98
C HIS A 91 -5.44 2.52 -3.04
N LEU A 92 -6.03 3.05 -1.98
CA LEU A 92 -7.45 3.43 -1.93
C LEU A 92 -7.72 4.83 -2.46
N GLY A 93 -6.68 5.67 -2.57
CA GLY A 93 -6.76 6.99 -3.17
C GLY A 93 -6.39 6.93 -4.65
N GLU A 94 -5.18 7.42 -4.96
CA GLU A 94 -4.68 7.62 -6.33
C GLU A 94 -4.66 6.34 -7.18
N ARG A 95 -4.56 5.16 -6.55
CA ARG A 95 -4.41 3.87 -7.25
C ARG A 95 -5.61 2.94 -7.11
N ALA A 96 -6.79 3.49 -6.80
CA ALA A 96 -8.01 2.71 -6.60
C ALA A 96 -8.39 1.85 -7.82
N GLU A 97 -8.06 2.28 -9.04
CA GLU A 97 -8.38 1.54 -10.27
C GLU A 97 -7.63 0.20 -10.37
N ILE A 98 -6.41 0.12 -9.84
CA ILE A 98 -5.63 -1.13 -9.78
C ILE A 98 -6.36 -2.13 -8.87
N LEU A 99 -6.79 -1.64 -7.71
CA LEU A 99 -7.48 -2.42 -6.68
C LEU A 99 -8.82 -2.94 -7.20
N GLN A 100 -9.60 -2.07 -7.87
CA GLN A 100 -10.84 -2.43 -8.53
C GLN A 100 -10.62 -3.51 -9.59
N THR A 101 -9.67 -3.31 -10.51
CA THR A 101 -9.39 -4.27 -11.58
C THR A 101 -8.98 -5.64 -11.02
N PHE A 102 -8.18 -5.66 -9.95
CA PHE A 102 -7.75 -6.90 -9.31
C PHE A 102 -8.91 -7.65 -8.65
N LEU A 103 -9.75 -6.94 -7.88
CA LEU A 103 -10.90 -7.54 -7.21
C LEU A 103 -11.97 -7.99 -8.20
N ASP A 104 -12.22 -7.21 -9.26
CA ASP A 104 -13.16 -7.56 -10.33
C ASP A 104 -12.74 -8.85 -11.04
N GLU A 105 -11.44 -9.03 -11.33
CA GLU A 105 -10.91 -10.26 -11.94
C GLU A 105 -11.03 -11.48 -11.01
N LEU A 106 -11.00 -11.26 -9.69
CA LEU A 106 -11.27 -12.29 -8.69
C LEU A 106 -12.78 -12.53 -8.47
N GLY A 107 -13.65 -11.71 -9.07
CA GLY A 107 -15.09 -11.76 -8.85
C GLY A 107 -15.49 -11.36 -7.41
N ILE A 108 -14.65 -10.58 -6.72
CA ILE A 108 -14.91 -10.11 -5.36
C ILE A 108 -15.74 -8.82 -5.45
N PRO A 109 -16.95 -8.78 -4.85
CA PRO A 109 -17.79 -7.59 -4.87
C PRO A 109 -17.12 -6.45 -4.10
N GLN A 110 -17.02 -5.29 -4.76
CA GLN A 110 -16.32 -4.13 -4.25
C GLN A 110 -16.98 -2.83 -4.71
N THR A 111 -16.81 -1.79 -3.90
CA THR A 111 -17.19 -0.42 -4.22
C THR A 111 -15.99 0.50 -4.04
N GLY A 112 -15.44 0.99 -5.14
CA GLY A 112 -14.30 1.93 -5.13
C GLY A 112 -13.01 1.32 -4.56
N GLY A 113 -12.84 0.00 -4.70
CA GLY A 113 -11.70 -0.74 -4.17
C GLY A 113 -11.85 -1.16 -2.70
N LEU A 114 -13.00 -0.90 -2.07
CA LEU A 114 -13.35 -1.49 -0.79
C LEU A 114 -14.23 -2.71 -1.01
N ILE A 115 -13.88 -3.84 -0.40
CA ILE A 115 -14.69 -5.06 -0.46
C ILE A 115 -16.02 -4.79 0.25
N ASP A 116 -17.13 -5.18 -0.38
CA ASP A 116 -18.47 -4.89 0.11
C ASP A 116 -18.73 -5.53 1.49
N GLU A 117 -19.41 -4.78 2.36
CA GLU A 117 -19.74 -5.24 3.71
C GLU A 117 -20.60 -6.53 3.66
N GLY A 118 -20.12 -7.58 4.33
CA GLY A 118 -20.81 -8.87 4.40
C GLY A 118 -20.33 -9.91 3.39
N HIS A 119 -19.38 -9.57 2.51
CA HIS A 119 -18.67 -10.59 1.73
C HIS A 119 -17.67 -11.35 2.63
N ASP A 120 -17.82 -12.67 2.70
CA ASP A 120 -16.86 -13.54 3.39
C ASP A 120 -15.65 -13.78 2.49
N LEU A 121 -14.61 -12.97 2.69
CA LEU A 121 -13.39 -13.02 1.92
C LEU A 121 -12.55 -14.23 2.37
N GLN A 122 -12.46 -15.24 1.49
CA GLN A 122 -11.60 -16.39 1.66
C GLN A 122 -10.32 -16.23 0.81
N PRO A 123 -9.17 -16.78 1.23
CA PRO A 123 -7.95 -16.76 0.43
C PRO A 123 -8.21 -17.32 -0.98
N PRO A 124 -7.99 -16.53 -2.05
CA PRO A 124 -8.23 -17.01 -3.41
C PRO A 124 -7.22 -18.09 -3.81
N ASP A 125 -7.60 -18.97 -4.74
CA ASP A 125 -6.70 -19.99 -5.25
C ASP A 125 -5.57 -19.41 -6.13
N ALA A 126 -4.49 -20.18 -6.28
CA ALA A 126 -3.30 -19.73 -6.99
C ALA A 126 -3.54 -19.39 -8.46
N GLU A 127 -4.48 -20.07 -9.13
CA GLU A 127 -4.80 -19.80 -10.54
C GLU A 127 -5.54 -18.47 -10.67
N ALA A 128 -6.54 -18.23 -9.82
CA ALA A 128 -7.26 -16.96 -9.74
C ALA A 128 -6.32 -15.79 -9.44
N LEU A 129 -5.43 -15.94 -8.45
CA LEU A 129 -4.41 -14.93 -8.12
C LEU A 129 -3.47 -14.64 -9.29
N THR A 130 -3.06 -15.68 -10.04
CA THR A 130 -2.21 -15.52 -11.23
C THR A 130 -2.93 -14.74 -12.32
N ARG A 131 -4.21 -15.04 -12.59
CA ARG A 131 -5.03 -14.31 -13.57
C ARG A 131 -5.25 -12.85 -13.15
N ALA A 132 -5.62 -12.61 -11.90
CA ALA A 132 -5.82 -11.27 -11.34
C ALA A 132 -4.55 -10.41 -11.41
N ALA A 133 -3.40 -10.97 -11.02
CA ALA A 133 -2.12 -10.30 -11.16
C ALA A 133 -1.76 -9.99 -12.62
N ALA A 134 -2.01 -10.93 -13.54
CA ALA A 134 -1.77 -10.70 -14.97
C ALA A 134 -2.65 -9.58 -15.54
N SER A 135 -3.91 -9.50 -15.11
CA SER A 135 -4.87 -8.47 -15.54
C SER A 135 -4.38 -7.06 -15.19
N ILE A 136 -3.98 -6.83 -13.94
CA ILE A 136 -3.43 -5.52 -13.54
C ILE A 136 -2.08 -5.23 -14.20
N CYS A 137 -1.22 -6.24 -14.39
CA CYS A 137 0.09 -6.04 -15.03
C CYS A 137 -0.02 -5.71 -16.52
N ALA A 138 -1.11 -6.10 -17.17
CA ALA A 138 -1.37 -5.76 -18.57
C ALA A 138 -1.90 -4.34 -18.75
N ARG A 139 -2.53 -3.77 -17.71
CA ARG A 139 -3.26 -2.49 -17.78
C ARG A 139 -2.51 -1.32 -17.13
N PHE A 140 -1.69 -1.58 -16.12
CA PHE A 140 -1.02 -0.55 -15.33
C PHE A 140 0.50 -0.65 -15.41
N ASP A 141 1.18 0.42 -15.00
CA ASP A 141 2.64 0.45 -14.92
C ASP A 141 3.17 -0.69 -14.05
N ALA A 142 4.20 -1.38 -14.54
CA ALA A 142 4.75 -2.56 -13.88
C ALA A 142 5.17 -2.29 -12.43
N SER A 143 5.75 -1.12 -12.14
CA SER A 143 6.15 -0.72 -10.78
C SER A 143 4.95 -0.51 -9.85
N GLN A 144 3.83 -0.01 -10.38
CA GLN A 144 2.61 0.20 -9.59
C GLN A 144 1.90 -1.12 -9.30
N ALA A 145 1.79 -2.00 -10.31
CA ALA A 145 1.24 -3.34 -10.14
C ALA A 145 2.08 -4.18 -9.17
N ASP A 146 3.40 -4.17 -9.33
CA ASP A 146 4.33 -4.89 -8.46
C ASP A 146 4.24 -4.40 -6.99
N LEU A 147 4.15 -3.08 -6.77
CA LEU A 147 3.94 -2.53 -5.43
C LEU A 147 2.60 -2.98 -4.85
N TYR A 148 1.52 -2.92 -5.63
CA TYR A 148 0.20 -3.32 -5.15
C TYR A 148 0.16 -4.78 -4.69
N LEU A 149 0.72 -5.70 -5.50
CA LEU A 149 0.79 -7.12 -5.13
C LEU A 149 1.60 -7.34 -3.85
N ALA A 150 2.75 -6.66 -3.72
CA ALA A 150 3.55 -6.72 -2.50
C ALA A 150 2.81 -6.13 -1.29
N ALA A 151 2.06 -5.04 -1.48
CA ALA A 151 1.28 -4.41 -0.43
C ALA A 151 0.17 -5.32 0.11
N LEU A 152 -0.54 -6.05 -0.76
CA LEU A 152 -1.54 -7.04 -0.32
C LEU A 152 -0.93 -8.10 0.61
N VAL A 153 0.23 -8.66 0.23
CA VAL A 153 0.94 -9.65 1.05
C VAL A 153 1.44 -9.06 2.37
N ALA A 154 1.93 -7.82 2.34
CA ALA A 154 2.45 -7.14 3.53
C ALA A 154 1.34 -6.78 4.53
N LEU A 155 0.20 -6.32 4.04
CA LEU A 155 -0.93 -5.84 4.83
C LEU A 155 -1.77 -6.98 5.41
N ASP A 156 -2.01 -8.02 4.62
CA ASP A 156 -2.79 -9.18 5.03
C ASP A 156 -2.23 -10.47 4.39
N PRO A 157 -1.16 -11.04 4.99
CA PRO A 157 -0.55 -12.27 4.50
C PRO A 157 -1.45 -13.50 4.64
N VAL A 158 -2.50 -13.44 5.47
CA VAL A 158 -3.42 -14.56 5.68
C VAL A 158 -4.32 -14.72 4.46
N THR A 159 -4.92 -13.61 4.00
CA THR A 159 -5.78 -13.62 2.81
C THR A 159 -4.98 -13.71 1.52
N TRP A 160 -3.88 -12.93 1.42
CA TRP A 160 -3.17 -12.72 0.16
C TRP A 160 -1.85 -13.47 0.05
N GLY A 161 -1.54 -14.37 1.00
CA GLY A 161 -0.27 -15.10 1.05
C GLY A 161 0.07 -15.86 -0.23
N GLY A 162 -0.93 -16.36 -0.97
CA GLY A 162 -0.71 -17.03 -2.26
C GLY A 162 -0.05 -16.16 -3.34
N LEU A 163 -0.09 -14.82 -3.20
CA LEU A 163 0.60 -13.92 -4.13
C LEU A 163 2.12 -14.01 -4.04
N ARG A 164 2.68 -14.60 -2.98
CA ARG A 164 4.14 -14.80 -2.84
C ARG A 164 4.70 -15.61 -4.01
N ASP A 165 4.00 -16.67 -4.42
CA ASP A 165 4.41 -17.49 -5.55
C ASP A 165 4.32 -16.74 -6.89
N VAL A 166 3.27 -15.92 -7.04
CA VAL A 166 3.08 -15.05 -8.22
C VAL A 166 4.21 -14.02 -8.31
N ILE A 167 4.52 -13.35 -7.20
CA ILE A 167 5.62 -12.38 -7.12
C ILE A 167 6.97 -13.06 -7.38
N ALA A 168 7.22 -14.23 -6.79
CA ALA A 168 8.46 -14.99 -6.98
C ALA A 168 8.62 -15.49 -8.43
N ALA A 169 7.53 -15.85 -9.12
CA ALA A 169 7.57 -16.16 -10.55
C ALA A 169 7.96 -14.94 -11.38
N ARG A 170 7.43 -13.76 -11.04
CA ARG A 170 7.76 -12.50 -11.71
C ARG A 170 9.21 -12.05 -11.46
N GLN A 171 9.73 -12.21 -10.25
CA GLN A 171 11.14 -11.93 -9.93
C GLN A 171 12.11 -12.73 -10.82
N ARG A 172 11.73 -13.95 -11.23
CA ARG A 172 12.55 -14.83 -12.08
C ARG A 172 12.44 -14.52 -13.57
N GLY A 173 11.40 -13.82 -13.99
CA GLY A 173 11.13 -13.48 -15.39
C GLY A 173 11.53 -12.06 -15.81
N GLN A 174 11.96 -11.22 -14.86
CA GLN A 174 12.50 -9.86 -15.07
C GLN A 174 14.02 -9.89 -15.22
#